data_AF-A0A7X9HWJ6-F1
#
_entry.id   AF-A0A7X9HWJ6-F1
#
_cell.length_a   1.000
_cell.length_b   1.000
_cell.length_c   1.000
_cell.angle_alpha   90.00
_cell.angle_beta   90.00
_cell.angle_gamma   90.00
#
_symmetry.space_group_name_H-M   'P 1'
#
loop_
_entity.id
_entity.type
_entity.pdbx_description
1 polymer ?
#
loop_
_entity_poly.entity_id
_entity_poly.type
_entity_poly.pdbx_seq_one_letter_code
_entity_poly.pdbx_strand_id
1 'polypeptide(L)'
;FMRTFAHPLVGLVTFSIILVTYFGKVKFKFGLPGGLIAVSLGVVLSYLTGINPKGDFENLFGIFLPIPQIMPLANSLKAEFFLPYISVILPMGLFNLIGSLQNIESAEAAGDSYPTAPSLAMNGIGTFAAALFGSCFPTTIYIGHPGWKALGARAGYSVLNCLFFLVVCFTGTFSFIAHIVPVDAGMAIVLWIGIVISTQAFTATEGRHAPAVVIGILPSVAAWGAMLLKSGLRVGGLGTSENPFSEKLIELFKSSDIFVDGVFNLEQGFIFSAMILSSITVFIIERKFLKAGLVAIIGAFISLVGLMHSYSFSVSDTVLKIKINHQFFFAYLAVAAVLFLIKFVSKEQGEET
;
A
#
# COMPACT_ATOMS: atom_id res chain seq x y z
N PHE A 1 -6.92 5.05 -10.42
CA PHE A 1 -7.45 4.41 -11.64
C PHE A 1 -8.92 4.77 -11.85
N MET A 2 -9.84 4.49 -10.91
CA MET A 2 -11.27 4.82 -11.10
C MET A 2 -11.54 6.32 -11.35
N ARG A 3 -10.83 7.21 -10.65
CA ARG A 3 -10.89 8.66 -10.90
C ARG A 3 -10.48 9.03 -12.34
N THR A 4 -9.60 8.24 -12.98
CA THR A 4 -9.20 8.42 -14.39
C THR A 4 -10.40 8.26 -15.30
N PHE A 5 -11.32 7.35 -14.99
CA PHE A 5 -12.54 7.10 -15.74
C PHE A 5 -13.70 8.01 -15.33
N ALA A 6 -13.68 8.56 -14.11
CA ALA A 6 -14.61 9.61 -13.69
C ALA A 6 -14.35 10.94 -14.45
N HIS A 7 -13.08 11.24 -14.73
CA HIS A 7 -12.66 12.42 -15.50
C HIS A 7 -11.84 12.00 -16.74
N PRO A 8 -12.48 11.35 -17.73
CA PRO A 8 -11.78 10.61 -18.78
C PRO A 8 -10.84 11.49 -19.61
N LEU A 9 -11.23 12.73 -19.92
CA LEU A 9 -10.38 13.60 -20.74
C LEU A 9 -9.07 13.94 -20.03
N VAL A 10 -9.10 14.36 -18.77
CA VAL A 10 -7.89 14.67 -18.00
C VAL A 10 -7.12 13.40 -17.67
N GLY A 11 -7.82 12.39 -17.13
CA GLY A 11 -7.21 11.16 -16.66
C GLY A 11 -6.57 10.33 -17.79
N LEU A 12 -7.33 10.01 -18.84
CA LEU A 12 -6.82 9.11 -19.89
C LEU A 12 -5.74 9.78 -20.74
N VAL A 13 -5.82 11.10 -20.97
CA VAL A 13 -4.77 11.82 -21.71
C VAL A 13 -3.47 11.85 -20.92
N THR A 14 -3.51 12.25 -19.64
CA THR A 14 -2.29 12.25 -18.81
C THR A 14 -1.73 10.85 -18.64
N PHE A 15 -2.58 9.85 -18.43
CA PHE A 15 -2.16 8.44 -18.36
C PHE A 15 -1.52 7.96 -19.66
N SER A 16 -2.08 8.30 -20.83
CA SER A 16 -1.52 7.93 -22.13
C SER A 16 -0.13 8.52 -22.34
N ILE A 17 0.09 9.79 -21.96
CA ILE A 17 1.42 10.41 -22.02
C ILE A 17 2.43 9.65 -21.16
N ILE A 18 2.05 9.29 -19.93
CA ILE A 18 2.90 8.51 -19.03
C ILE A 18 3.22 7.14 -19.63
N LEU A 19 2.23 6.44 -20.21
CA LEU A 19 2.45 5.15 -20.86
C LEU A 19 3.42 5.25 -22.06
N VAL A 20 3.18 6.22 -22.95
CA VAL A 20 4.02 6.46 -24.15
C VAL A 20 5.45 6.84 -23.76
N THR A 21 5.61 7.64 -22.70
CA THR A 21 6.93 8.04 -22.20
C THR A 21 7.68 6.86 -21.63
N TYR A 22 7.08 6.17 -20.65
CA TYR A 22 7.83 5.27 -19.78
C TYR A 22 7.82 3.81 -20.25
N PHE A 23 6.73 3.35 -20.87
CA PHE A 23 6.68 2.03 -21.50
C PHE A 23 7.03 2.11 -23.00
N GLY A 24 6.52 3.13 -23.70
CA GLY A 24 6.84 3.37 -25.11
C GLY A 24 8.24 3.94 -25.34
N LYS A 25 8.95 4.36 -24.28
CA LYS A 25 10.29 4.97 -24.33
C LYS A 25 10.40 6.18 -25.27
N VAL A 26 9.27 6.85 -25.52
CA VAL A 26 9.24 8.03 -26.39
C VAL A 26 9.86 9.22 -25.68
N LYS A 27 10.81 9.86 -26.37
CA LYS A 27 11.41 11.12 -25.95
C LYS A 27 10.72 12.27 -26.67
N PHE A 28 10.17 13.22 -25.91
CA PHE A 28 9.57 14.41 -26.49
C PHE A 28 10.63 15.36 -27.02
N LYS A 29 10.25 16.17 -28.02
CA LYS A 29 11.11 17.23 -28.58
C LYS A 29 11.59 18.16 -27.47
N PHE A 30 12.79 18.71 -27.63
CA PHE A 30 13.48 19.56 -26.64
C PHE A 30 13.85 18.87 -25.32
N GLY A 31 13.74 17.54 -25.22
CA GLY A 31 14.14 16.80 -24.02
C GLY A 31 13.19 17.00 -22.84
N LEU A 32 11.94 17.41 -23.09
CA LEU A 32 10.94 17.62 -22.04
C LEU A 32 10.62 16.29 -21.31
N PRO A 33 10.65 16.26 -19.97
CA PRO A 33 10.25 15.09 -19.20
C PRO A 33 8.78 14.75 -19.44
N GLY A 34 8.46 13.49 -19.73
CA GLY A 34 7.07 13.10 -19.97
C GLY A 34 6.15 13.29 -18.76
N GLY A 35 6.67 13.16 -17.53
CA GLY A 35 5.95 13.51 -16.32
C GLY A 35 5.55 14.99 -16.25
N LEU A 36 6.44 15.90 -16.66
CA LEU A 36 6.14 17.33 -16.73
C LEU A 36 5.03 17.59 -17.77
N ILE A 37 5.14 16.98 -18.95
CA ILE A 37 4.14 17.13 -20.02
C ILE A 37 2.78 16.59 -19.56
N ALA A 38 2.75 15.43 -18.92
CA ALA A 38 1.52 14.85 -18.38
C ALA A 38 0.88 15.78 -17.35
N VAL A 39 1.64 16.30 -16.39
CA VAL A 39 1.11 17.23 -15.38
C VAL A 39 0.61 18.52 -16.01
N SER A 40 1.40 19.15 -16.89
CA SER A 40 1.03 20.41 -17.56
C SER A 40 -0.22 20.25 -18.42
N LEU A 41 -0.33 19.18 -19.21
CA LEU A 41 -1.53 18.89 -19.99
C LEU A 41 -2.72 18.61 -19.08
N GLY A 42 -2.52 17.87 -17.98
CA GLY A 42 -3.56 17.59 -17.01
C GLY A 42 -4.11 18.85 -16.34
N VAL A 43 -3.24 19.81 -16.02
CA VAL A 43 -3.62 21.15 -15.55
C VAL A 43 -4.43 21.86 -16.62
N VAL A 44 -3.90 22.02 -17.84
CA VAL A 44 -4.62 22.74 -18.91
C VAL A 44 -6.00 22.14 -19.15
N LEU A 45 -6.08 20.80 -19.27
CA LEU A 45 -7.34 20.11 -19.51
C LEU A 45 -8.30 20.25 -18.32
N SER A 46 -7.83 20.23 -17.07
CA SER A 46 -8.72 20.36 -15.92
C SER A 46 -9.40 21.72 -15.85
N TYR A 47 -8.69 22.79 -16.21
CA TYR A 47 -9.26 24.14 -16.32
C TYR A 47 -10.23 24.24 -17.50
N LEU A 48 -9.90 23.65 -18.66
CA LEU A 48 -10.80 23.63 -19.81
C LEU A 48 -12.11 22.87 -19.54
N THR A 49 -12.06 21.81 -18.73
CA THR A 49 -13.25 21.02 -18.37
C THR A 49 -13.93 21.51 -17.10
N GLY A 50 -13.40 22.53 -16.41
CA GLY A 50 -13.95 23.08 -15.17
C GLY A 50 -13.85 22.15 -13.94
N ILE A 51 -12.97 21.15 -13.97
CA ILE A 51 -12.70 20.25 -12.83
C ILE A 51 -11.44 20.65 -12.05
N ASN A 52 -10.84 21.79 -12.39
CA ASN A 52 -9.68 22.32 -11.70
C ASN A 52 -9.97 22.47 -10.19
N PRO A 53 -8.94 22.33 -9.34
CA PRO A 53 -9.12 22.57 -7.91
C PRO A 53 -9.66 23.99 -7.69
N LYS A 54 -10.57 24.12 -6.73
CA LYS A 54 -11.06 25.40 -6.23
C LYS A 54 -10.32 25.65 -4.93
N GLY A 55 -9.34 26.56 -4.98
CA GLY A 55 -8.55 26.97 -3.83
C GLY A 55 -8.67 28.46 -3.63
N ASP A 56 -8.63 28.89 -2.38
CA ASP A 56 -8.35 30.28 -2.06
C ASP A 56 -6.86 30.56 -2.28
N PHE A 57 -6.54 31.68 -2.92
CA PHE A 57 -5.16 32.07 -3.19
C PHE A 57 -4.63 33.11 -2.19
N GLU A 58 -5.43 33.47 -1.19
CA GLU A 58 -5.02 34.39 -0.14
C GLU A 58 -3.99 33.77 0.82
N ASN A 59 -2.95 34.54 1.15
CA ASN A 59 -1.95 34.23 2.18
C ASN A 59 -1.25 32.86 2.04
N LEU A 60 -1.11 32.34 0.81
CA LEU A 60 -0.47 31.04 0.57
C LEU A 60 1.04 31.02 0.82
N PHE A 61 1.70 32.17 0.66
CA PHE A 61 3.15 32.27 0.74
C PHE A 61 3.59 32.85 2.08
N GLY A 62 4.68 32.33 2.61
CA GLY A 62 5.22 32.73 3.91
C GLY A 62 6.51 31.99 4.22
N ILE A 63 7.02 32.18 5.44
CA ILE A 63 8.17 31.41 5.94
C ILE A 63 7.64 30.46 7.01
N PHE A 64 7.58 29.18 6.67
CA PHE A 64 7.08 28.09 7.49
C PHE A 64 8.22 27.19 7.93
N LEU A 65 8.96 27.64 8.94
CA LEU A 65 10.02 26.83 9.54
C LEU A 65 9.43 25.73 10.43
N PRO A 66 10.03 24.54 10.47
CA PRO A 66 9.54 23.44 11.26
C PRO A 66 9.75 23.75 12.75
N ILE A 67 8.65 23.76 13.52
CA ILE A 67 8.68 24.05 14.96
C ILE A 67 8.58 22.73 15.73
N PRO A 68 9.54 22.41 16.62
CA PRO A 68 9.48 21.21 17.43
C PRO A 68 8.20 21.14 18.28
N GLN A 69 7.42 20.08 18.14
CA GLN A 69 6.18 19.79 18.85
C GLN A 69 6.44 18.92 20.09
N ILE A 70 7.40 19.32 20.94
CA ILE A 70 7.85 18.50 22.09
C ILE A 70 6.70 18.22 23.06
N MET A 71 5.94 19.25 23.45
CA MET A 71 4.87 19.10 24.44
C MET A 71 3.67 18.29 23.90
N PRO A 72 3.15 18.55 22.67
CA PRO A 72 2.15 17.69 22.06
C PRO A 72 2.62 16.24 21.93
N LEU A 73 3.87 16.00 21.51
CA LEU A 73 4.44 14.67 21.40
C LEU A 73 4.50 13.98 22.77
N ALA A 74 5.00 14.65 23.80
CA ALA A 74 5.05 14.09 25.16
C ALA A 74 3.64 13.77 25.70
N ASN A 75 2.65 14.61 25.42
CA ASN A 75 1.26 14.35 25.78
C ASN A 75 0.67 13.14 25.04
N SER A 76 1.03 12.95 23.77
CA SER A 76 0.55 11.81 22.97
C SER A 76 1.01 10.44 23.50
N LEU A 77 2.10 10.41 24.29
CA LEU A 77 2.64 9.20 24.91
C LEU A 77 1.93 8.84 26.22
N LYS A 78 1.07 9.70 26.76
CA LYS A 78 0.28 9.39 27.95
C LYS A 78 -0.68 8.24 27.65
N ALA A 79 -0.90 7.36 28.62
CA ALA A 79 -1.72 6.16 28.47
C ALA A 79 -3.13 6.45 27.93
N GLU A 80 -3.74 7.57 28.34
CA GLU A 80 -5.06 8.02 27.89
C GLU A 80 -5.14 8.25 26.36
N PHE A 81 -4.04 8.66 25.73
CA PHE A 81 -3.94 8.88 24.28
C PHE A 81 -3.28 7.72 23.55
N PHE A 82 -2.35 7.02 24.19
CA PHE A 82 -1.59 5.96 23.53
C PHE A 82 -2.37 4.64 23.45
N LEU A 83 -2.98 4.20 24.56
CA LEU A 83 -3.64 2.90 24.64
C LEU A 83 -4.82 2.74 23.67
N PRO A 84 -5.70 3.74 23.46
CA PRO A 84 -6.81 3.59 22.51
C PRO A 84 -6.36 3.38 21.06
N TYR A 85 -5.16 3.86 20.71
CA TYR A 85 -4.64 3.80 19.35
C TYR A 85 -3.63 2.67 19.13
N ILE A 86 -3.32 1.85 20.14
CA ILE A 86 -2.34 0.75 20.01
C ILE A 86 -2.73 -0.24 18.90
N SER A 87 -4.04 -0.48 18.75
CA SER A 87 -4.62 -1.34 17.70
C SER A 87 -4.45 -0.79 16.30
N VAL A 88 -4.13 0.50 16.14
CA VAL A 88 -3.83 1.16 14.86
C VAL A 88 -2.32 1.36 14.70
N ILE A 89 -1.63 1.81 15.75
CA ILE A 89 -0.20 2.11 15.75
C ILE A 89 0.62 0.86 15.46
N LEU A 90 0.34 -0.25 16.16
CA LEU A 90 1.13 -1.48 16.01
C LEU A 90 1.00 -2.06 14.58
N PRO A 91 -0.20 -2.24 14.01
CA PRO A 91 -0.33 -2.71 12.63
C PRO A 91 0.27 -1.74 11.61
N MET A 92 0.07 -0.43 11.77
CA MET A 92 0.64 0.57 10.86
C MET A 92 2.19 0.58 10.91
N GLY A 93 2.78 0.41 12.10
CA GLY A 93 4.23 0.29 12.26
C GLY A 93 4.79 -0.96 11.59
N LEU A 94 4.13 -2.11 11.77
CA LEU A 94 4.49 -3.36 11.10
C LEU A 94 4.34 -3.25 9.57
N PHE A 95 3.24 -2.64 9.10
CA PHE A 95 3.01 -2.35 7.69
C PHE A 95 4.17 -1.54 7.09
N ASN A 96 4.58 -0.47 7.77
CA ASN A 96 5.66 0.39 7.29
C ASN A 96 7.03 -0.33 7.27
N LEU A 97 7.30 -1.17 8.29
CA LEU A 97 8.51 -1.99 8.35
C LEU A 97 8.58 -2.96 7.17
N ILE A 98 7.49 -3.72 6.93
CA ILE A 98 7.43 -4.71 5.86
C ILE A 98 7.48 -4.02 4.49
N GLY A 99 6.76 -2.92 4.31
CA GLY A 99 6.83 -2.13 3.07
C GLY A 99 8.24 -1.61 2.79
N SER A 100 8.96 -1.18 3.82
CA SER A 100 10.36 -0.75 3.69
C SER A 100 11.29 -1.91 3.30
N LEU A 101 11.09 -3.10 3.86
CA LEU A 101 11.82 -4.31 3.47
C LEU A 101 11.56 -4.67 2.00
N GLN A 102 10.31 -4.65 1.57
CA GLN A 102 9.92 -4.91 0.18
C GLN A 102 10.55 -3.89 -0.80
N ASN A 103 10.70 -2.63 -0.38
CA ASN A 103 11.39 -1.63 -1.20
C ASN A 103 12.89 -1.92 -1.33
N ILE A 104 13.54 -2.43 -0.27
CA ILE A 104 14.95 -2.85 -0.31
C ILE A 104 15.10 -4.06 -1.25
N GLU A 105 14.24 -5.07 -1.13
CA GLU A 105 14.23 -6.25 -2.02
C GLU A 105 13.92 -5.86 -3.48
N SER A 106 13.00 -4.92 -3.71
CA SER A 106 12.69 -4.38 -5.03
C SER A 106 13.87 -3.64 -5.65
N ALA A 107 14.65 -2.92 -4.84
CA ALA A 107 15.88 -2.27 -5.28
C ALA A 107 16.98 -3.28 -5.62
N GLU A 108 17.14 -4.33 -4.80
CA GLU A 108 18.09 -5.42 -5.04
C GLU A 108 17.73 -6.18 -6.32
N ALA A 109 16.44 -6.46 -6.55
CA ALA A 109 15.93 -7.04 -7.80
C ALA A 109 16.16 -6.14 -9.02
N ALA A 110 16.38 -4.84 -8.83
CA ALA A 110 16.79 -3.89 -9.87
C ALA A 110 18.32 -3.70 -9.95
N GLY A 111 19.10 -4.47 -9.18
CA GLY A 111 20.55 -4.49 -9.19
C GLY A 111 21.23 -3.49 -8.24
N ASP A 112 20.52 -2.90 -7.28
CA ASP A 112 21.12 -2.10 -6.20
C ASP A 112 20.91 -2.77 -4.84
N SER A 113 21.97 -3.36 -4.29
CA SER A 113 21.93 -3.97 -2.96
C SER A 113 22.21 -2.90 -1.89
N TYR A 114 21.29 -2.78 -0.94
CA TYR A 114 21.42 -1.90 0.21
C TYR A 114 21.40 -2.71 1.51
N PRO A 115 22.30 -2.43 2.47
CA PRO A 115 22.28 -3.13 3.75
C PRO A 115 20.98 -2.85 4.51
N THR A 116 20.25 -3.91 4.86
CA THR A 116 18.89 -3.81 5.40
C THR A 116 18.82 -3.06 6.72
N ALA A 117 19.62 -3.45 7.72
CA ALA A 117 19.59 -2.86 9.05
C ALA A 117 19.82 -1.33 9.07
N PRO A 118 20.90 -0.78 8.46
CA PRO A 118 21.10 0.67 8.43
C PRO A 118 20.04 1.40 7.58
N SER A 119 19.54 0.79 6.52
CA SER A 119 18.47 1.39 5.69
C SER A 119 17.17 1.55 6.49
N LEU A 120 16.77 0.52 7.24
CA LEU A 120 15.62 0.57 8.14
C LEU A 120 15.84 1.51 9.32
N ALA A 121 17.05 1.54 9.89
CA ALA A 121 17.39 2.47 10.97
C ALA A 121 17.24 3.93 10.52
N MET A 122 17.74 4.28 9.33
CA MET A 122 17.57 5.63 8.77
C MET A 122 16.10 5.98 8.53
N ASN A 123 15.28 5.01 8.08
CA ASN A 123 13.85 5.23 7.97
C ASN A 123 13.19 5.50 9.33
N GLY A 124 13.54 4.73 10.37
CA GLY A 124 13.04 4.95 11.73
C GLY A 124 13.46 6.31 12.30
N ILE A 125 14.73 6.69 12.13
CA ILE A 125 15.25 8.01 12.54
C ILE A 125 14.48 9.13 11.84
N GLY A 126 14.23 9.01 10.54
CA GLY A 126 13.42 9.95 9.77
C GLY A 126 12.00 10.07 10.31
N THR A 127 11.37 8.96 10.70
CA THR A 127 10.05 8.95 11.33
C THR A 127 10.05 9.67 12.67
N PHE A 128 11.03 9.41 13.54
CA PHE A 128 11.14 10.13 14.82
C PHE A 128 11.37 11.62 14.63
N ALA A 129 12.22 12.01 13.69
CA ALA A 129 12.45 13.41 13.35
C ALA A 129 11.15 14.05 12.84
N ALA A 130 10.44 13.42 11.91
CA ALA A 130 9.17 13.94 11.40
C ALA A 130 8.10 14.08 12.52
N ALA A 131 7.99 13.09 13.41
CA ALA A 131 7.07 13.13 14.54
C ALA A 131 7.41 14.27 15.52
N LEU A 132 8.70 14.53 15.77
CA LEU A 132 9.15 15.66 16.60
C LEU A 132 8.68 17.01 16.04
N PHE A 133 8.50 17.13 14.73
CA PHE A 133 7.99 18.34 14.08
C PHE A 133 6.49 18.25 13.75
N GLY A 134 5.77 17.30 14.33
CA GLY A 134 4.30 17.22 14.25
C GLY A 134 3.74 16.40 13.09
N SER A 135 4.56 15.65 12.35
CA SER A 135 4.04 14.72 11.33
C SER A 135 3.28 13.58 12.00
N CYS A 136 2.03 13.38 11.59
CA CYS A 136 1.24 12.20 11.98
C CYS A 136 1.49 10.98 11.10
N PHE A 137 2.30 11.11 10.04
CA PHE A 137 2.62 10.04 9.11
C PHE A 137 4.07 9.56 9.30
N PRO A 138 4.30 8.24 9.39
CA PRO A 138 5.65 7.70 9.42
C PRO A 138 6.31 7.86 8.04
N THR A 139 7.64 7.96 8.04
CA THR A 139 8.41 7.93 6.79
C THR A 139 8.53 6.49 6.28
N THR A 140 8.79 6.33 4.99
CA THR A 140 9.05 5.03 4.38
C THR A 140 10.18 5.13 3.34
N ILE A 141 10.84 4.01 3.06
CA ILE A 141 11.82 3.94 1.98
C ILE A 141 11.10 4.16 0.64
N TYR A 142 11.77 4.86 -0.28
CA TYR A 142 11.13 5.33 -1.51
C TYR A 142 10.60 4.16 -2.38
N ILE A 143 9.30 4.18 -2.64
CA ILE A 143 8.60 3.15 -3.42
C ILE A 143 8.88 3.36 -4.92
N GLY A 144 9.05 2.25 -5.64
CA GLY A 144 9.24 2.28 -7.10
C GLY A 144 10.68 2.52 -7.54
N HIS A 145 11.67 2.20 -6.70
CA HIS A 145 13.11 2.26 -7.03
C HIS A 145 13.45 1.78 -8.45
N PRO A 146 12.93 0.64 -8.97
CA PRO A 146 13.23 0.18 -10.32
C PRO A 146 12.80 1.18 -11.40
N GLY A 147 11.64 1.82 -11.21
CA GLY A 147 11.12 2.84 -12.10
C GLY A 147 12.02 4.06 -12.12
N TRP A 148 12.37 4.60 -10.94
CA TRP A 148 13.26 5.77 -10.83
C TRP A 148 14.66 5.49 -11.39
N LYS A 149 15.22 4.31 -11.12
CA LYS A 149 16.51 3.88 -11.65
C LYS A 149 16.47 3.80 -13.18
N ALA A 150 15.41 3.26 -13.77
CA ALA A 150 15.24 3.21 -15.22
C ALA A 150 15.18 4.61 -15.87
N LEU A 151 14.80 5.65 -15.11
CA LEU A 151 14.86 7.06 -15.54
C LEU A 151 16.24 7.71 -15.38
N GLY A 152 17.22 6.98 -14.86
CA GLY A 152 18.56 7.49 -14.60
C GLY A 152 18.68 8.26 -13.28
N ALA A 153 17.70 8.16 -12.39
CA ALA A 153 17.80 8.75 -11.06
C ALA A 153 18.97 8.13 -10.27
N ARG A 154 19.72 8.98 -9.58
CA ARG A 154 20.86 8.61 -8.72
C ARG A 154 20.80 9.41 -7.42
N ALA A 155 21.79 9.28 -6.54
CA ALA A 155 21.86 10.02 -5.28
C ALA A 155 21.64 11.54 -5.43
N GLY A 156 22.17 12.16 -6.49
CA GLY A 156 21.96 13.58 -6.78
C GLY A 156 20.48 13.95 -7.00
N TYR A 157 19.69 13.08 -7.64
CA TYR A 157 18.25 13.26 -7.78
C TYR A 157 17.56 13.29 -6.42
N SER A 158 17.91 12.35 -5.53
CA SER A 158 17.34 12.30 -4.17
C SER A 158 17.65 13.56 -3.35
N VAL A 159 18.88 14.07 -3.43
CA VAL A 159 19.29 15.30 -2.74
C VAL A 159 18.55 16.52 -3.30
N LEU A 160 18.51 16.67 -4.63
CA LEU A 160 17.80 17.77 -5.28
C LEU A 160 16.30 17.74 -4.98
N ASN A 161 15.69 16.55 -4.95
CA ASN A 161 14.30 16.38 -4.58
C ASN A 161 14.04 16.83 -3.13
N CYS A 162 14.93 16.46 -2.20
CA CYS A 162 14.86 16.93 -0.81
C CYS A 162 14.95 18.46 -0.72
N LEU A 163 15.94 19.07 -1.37
CA LEU A 163 16.10 20.53 -1.39
C LEU A 163 14.90 21.25 -2.01
N PHE A 164 14.37 20.71 -3.11
CA PHE A 164 13.18 21.24 -3.76
C PHE A 164 11.98 21.26 -2.82
N PHE A 165 11.65 20.11 -2.21
CA PHE A 165 10.52 20.03 -1.27
C PHE A 165 10.74 20.85 -0.01
N LEU A 166 11.97 20.98 0.49
CA LEU A 166 12.29 21.85 1.61
C LEU A 166 11.94 23.30 1.29
N VAL A 167 12.38 23.82 0.13
CA VAL A 167 12.05 25.19 -0.30
C VAL A 167 10.55 25.34 -0.52
N VAL A 168 9.91 24.41 -1.22
CA VAL A 168 8.47 24.45 -1.54
C VAL A 168 7.62 24.43 -0.27
N CYS A 169 7.98 23.64 0.74
CA CYS A 169 7.27 23.59 2.01
C CYS A 169 7.55 24.82 2.87
N PHE A 170 8.81 25.24 3.02
CA PHE A 170 9.16 26.39 3.86
C PHE A 170 8.64 27.71 3.32
N THR A 171 8.41 27.82 2.01
CA THR A 171 7.84 29.03 1.40
C THR A 171 6.31 29.04 1.37
N GLY A 172 5.65 27.94 1.73
CA GLY A 172 4.20 27.75 1.55
C GLY A 172 3.77 27.48 0.11
N THR A 173 4.72 27.48 -0.84
CA THR A 173 4.48 27.24 -2.27
C THR A 173 3.78 25.90 -2.54
N PHE A 174 3.92 24.91 -1.65
CA PHE A 174 3.17 23.66 -1.76
C PHE A 174 1.65 23.87 -1.86
N SER A 175 1.09 24.78 -1.04
CA SER A 175 -0.35 25.06 -1.03
C SER A 175 -0.81 25.64 -2.37
N PHE A 176 -0.01 26.54 -2.95
CA PHE A 176 -0.23 27.07 -4.29
C PHE A 176 -0.21 25.97 -5.36
N ILE A 177 0.78 25.08 -5.33
CA ILE A 177 0.87 23.95 -6.27
C ILE A 177 -0.37 23.05 -6.13
N ALA A 178 -0.79 22.75 -4.89
CA ALA A 178 -1.95 21.91 -4.61
C ALA A 178 -3.28 22.53 -5.10
N HIS A 179 -3.37 23.86 -5.13
CA HIS A 179 -4.54 24.59 -5.64
C HIS A 179 -4.61 24.70 -7.18
N ILE A 180 -3.51 24.42 -7.88
CA ILE A 180 -3.45 24.50 -9.35
C ILE A 180 -3.39 23.11 -10.00
N VAL A 181 -2.65 22.19 -9.39
CA VAL A 181 -2.42 20.86 -9.95
C VAL A 181 -3.54 19.92 -9.52
N PRO A 182 -4.43 19.48 -10.43
CA PRO A 182 -5.47 18.53 -10.08
C PRO A 182 -4.85 17.19 -9.72
N VAL A 183 -5.41 16.53 -8.69
CA VAL A 183 -5.01 15.18 -8.29
C VAL A 183 -5.06 14.21 -9.48
N ASP A 184 -6.00 14.43 -10.40
CA ASP A 184 -6.19 13.67 -11.64
C ASP A 184 -4.96 13.68 -12.55
N ALA A 185 -4.22 14.79 -12.60
CA ALA A 185 -2.98 14.89 -13.37
C ALA A 185 -1.82 14.15 -12.68
N GLY A 186 -1.74 14.22 -11.36
CA GLY A 186 -0.73 13.53 -10.56
C GLY A 186 -0.96 12.02 -10.45
N MET A 187 -2.20 11.54 -10.54
CA MET A 187 -2.51 10.12 -10.39
C MET A 187 -1.84 9.24 -11.44
N ALA A 188 -1.57 9.77 -12.64
CA ALA A 188 -0.95 9.01 -13.73
C ALA A 188 0.45 8.49 -13.35
N ILE A 189 1.27 9.27 -12.64
CA ILE A 189 2.60 8.80 -12.19
C ILE A 189 2.47 7.71 -11.11
N VAL A 190 1.51 7.84 -10.20
CA VAL A 190 1.24 6.83 -9.16
C VAL A 190 0.79 5.51 -9.78
N LEU A 191 -0.06 5.56 -10.80
CA LEU A 191 -0.48 4.38 -11.55
C LEU A 191 0.69 3.70 -12.25
N TRP A 192 1.58 4.48 -12.87
CA TRP A 192 2.79 3.95 -13.48
C TRP A 192 3.68 3.23 -12.47
N ILE A 193 3.92 3.82 -11.29
CA ILE A 193 4.70 3.18 -10.22
C ILE A 193 4.05 1.84 -9.82
N GLY A 194 2.72 1.82 -9.64
CA GLY A 194 1.98 0.59 -9.35
C GLY A 194 2.18 -0.49 -10.41
N ILE A 195 2.06 -0.14 -11.69
CA ILE A 195 2.27 -1.08 -12.80
C ILE A 195 3.71 -1.59 -12.83
N VAL A 196 4.70 -0.72 -12.60
CA VAL A 196 6.12 -1.10 -12.58
C VAL A 196 6.38 -2.12 -11.46
N ILE A 197 5.88 -1.86 -10.25
CA ILE A 197 6.06 -2.78 -9.11
C ILE A 197 5.35 -4.11 -9.36
N SER A 198 4.10 -4.07 -9.84
CA SER A 198 3.35 -5.29 -10.18
C SER A 198 4.06 -6.10 -11.28
N THR A 199 4.55 -5.45 -12.33
CA THR A 199 5.29 -6.11 -13.41
C THR A 199 6.60 -6.70 -12.88
N GLN A 200 7.33 -5.96 -12.04
CA GLN A 200 8.57 -6.45 -11.43
C GLN A 200 8.33 -7.72 -10.61
N ALA A 201 7.22 -7.83 -9.88
CA ALA A 201 6.92 -9.03 -9.11
C ALA A 201 6.87 -10.30 -9.99
N PHE A 202 6.35 -10.20 -11.21
CA PHE A 202 6.38 -11.29 -12.19
C PHE A 202 7.74 -11.50 -12.83
N THR A 203 8.47 -10.44 -13.17
CA THR A 203 9.73 -10.56 -13.92
C THR A 203 10.95 -10.85 -13.06
N ALA A 204 10.93 -10.46 -11.78
CA ALA A 204 11.99 -10.75 -10.81
C ALA A 204 11.85 -12.15 -10.21
N THR A 205 10.70 -12.80 -10.42
CA THR A 205 10.40 -14.14 -9.93
C THR A 205 10.54 -15.14 -11.08
N GLU A 206 11.00 -16.36 -10.80
CA GLU A 206 11.02 -17.44 -11.81
C GLU A 206 9.61 -17.67 -12.39
N GLY A 207 9.50 -17.84 -13.71
CA GLY A 207 8.20 -17.93 -14.40
C GLY A 207 7.26 -19.02 -13.87
N ARG A 208 7.80 -20.15 -13.39
CA ARG A 208 7.02 -21.23 -12.77
C ARG A 208 6.28 -20.80 -11.50
N HIS A 209 6.74 -19.76 -10.81
CA HIS A 209 6.13 -19.22 -9.59
C HIS A 209 5.12 -18.10 -9.86
N ALA A 210 4.79 -17.78 -11.13
CA ALA A 210 3.76 -16.80 -11.48
C ALA A 210 2.41 -17.01 -10.74
N PRO A 211 1.93 -18.26 -10.50
CA PRO A 211 0.72 -18.46 -9.69
C PRO A 211 0.84 -17.90 -8.26
N ALA A 212 2.02 -17.96 -7.64
CA ALA A 212 2.24 -17.39 -6.31
C ALA A 212 2.14 -15.87 -6.31
N VAL A 213 2.62 -15.21 -7.36
CA VAL A 213 2.47 -13.75 -7.53
C VAL A 213 0.99 -13.36 -7.62
N VAL A 214 0.20 -14.11 -8.40
CA VAL A 214 -1.25 -13.90 -8.50
C VAL A 214 -1.94 -14.08 -7.16
N ILE A 215 -1.63 -15.16 -6.43
CA ILE A 215 -2.16 -15.41 -5.08
C ILE A 215 -1.80 -14.27 -4.13
N GLY A 216 -0.58 -13.74 -4.19
CA GLY A 216 -0.15 -12.58 -3.38
C GLY A 216 -0.90 -11.29 -3.66
N ILE A 217 -1.45 -11.11 -4.86
CA ILE A 217 -2.24 -9.93 -5.23
C ILE A 217 -3.65 -9.99 -4.61
N LEU A 218 -4.24 -11.18 -4.48
CA LEU A 218 -5.65 -11.35 -4.07
C LEU A 218 -6.00 -10.69 -2.72
N PRO A 219 -5.20 -10.82 -1.63
CA PRO A 219 -5.50 -10.15 -0.37
C PRO A 219 -5.57 -8.62 -0.49
N SER A 220 -4.69 -8.02 -1.30
CA SER A 220 -4.70 -6.57 -1.54
C SER A 220 -5.94 -6.13 -2.32
N VAL A 221 -6.39 -6.95 -3.29
CA VAL A 221 -7.64 -6.71 -4.02
C VAL A 221 -8.84 -6.80 -3.10
N ALA A 222 -8.87 -7.78 -2.19
CA ALA A 222 -9.92 -7.89 -1.19
C ALA A 222 -9.94 -6.69 -0.23
N ALA A 223 -8.79 -6.25 0.26
CA ALA A 223 -8.67 -5.05 1.10
C ALA A 223 -9.17 -3.78 0.37
N TRP A 224 -8.82 -3.63 -0.92
CA TRP A 224 -9.36 -2.55 -1.74
C TRP A 224 -10.88 -2.65 -1.94
N GLY A 225 -11.41 -3.86 -2.17
CA GLY A 225 -12.85 -4.12 -2.24
C GLY A 225 -13.58 -3.77 -0.94
N ALA A 226 -12.99 -4.13 0.21
CA ALA A 226 -13.50 -3.76 1.53
C ALA A 226 -13.58 -2.24 1.70
N MET A 227 -12.52 -1.53 1.30
CA MET A 227 -12.47 -0.06 1.34
C MET A 227 -13.60 0.57 0.51
N LEU A 228 -13.84 0.07 -0.71
CA LEU A 228 -14.94 0.55 -1.57
C LEU A 228 -16.31 0.26 -0.96
N LEU A 229 -16.52 -0.96 -0.48
CA LEU A 229 -17.78 -1.39 0.13
C LEU A 229 -18.11 -0.53 1.35
N LYS A 230 -17.16 -0.36 2.27
CA LYS A 230 -17.33 0.47 3.47
C LYS A 230 -17.57 1.94 3.13
N SER A 231 -16.91 2.46 2.09
CA SER A 231 -17.17 3.81 1.59
C SER A 231 -18.58 3.95 1.03
N GLY A 232 -19.05 2.96 0.26
CA GLY A 232 -20.42 2.92 -0.25
C GLY A 232 -21.47 2.86 0.86
N LEU A 233 -21.25 2.03 1.89
CA LEU A 233 -22.13 1.96 3.07
C LEU A 233 -22.24 3.31 3.79
N ARG A 234 -21.11 4.02 3.96
CA ARG A 234 -21.10 5.37 4.57
C ARG A 234 -21.91 6.37 3.75
N VAL A 235 -21.74 6.36 2.43
CA VAL A 235 -22.55 7.20 1.52
C VAL A 235 -24.03 6.81 1.58
N GLY A 236 -24.34 5.54 1.79
CA GLY A 236 -25.70 5.01 1.97
C GLY A 236 -26.36 5.32 3.32
N GLY A 237 -25.75 6.14 4.18
CA GLY A 237 -26.32 6.59 5.45
C GLY A 237 -26.02 5.68 6.65
N LEU A 238 -25.22 4.62 6.47
CA LEU A 238 -24.64 3.86 7.58
C LEU A 238 -23.34 4.53 8.05
N GLY A 239 -22.76 4.05 9.14
CA GLY A 239 -21.49 4.55 9.63
C GLY A 239 -21.61 5.79 10.53
N THR A 240 -22.81 6.04 11.07
CA THR A 240 -23.08 7.13 12.02
C THR A 240 -23.35 6.55 13.40
N SER A 241 -23.36 7.39 14.44
CA SER A 241 -23.69 6.95 15.81
C SER A 241 -25.10 6.35 15.90
N GLU A 242 -26.03 6.80 15.06
CA GLU A 242 -27.42 6.30 15.01
C GLU A 242 -27.53 5.00 14.21
N ASN A 243 -26.75 4.87 13.13
CA ASN A 243 -26.76 3.72 12.24
C ASN A 243 -25.33 3.15 12.06
N PRO A 244 -24.72 2.57 13.11
CA PRO A 244 -23.35 2.08 13.04
C PRO A 244 -23.25 0.81 12.19
N PHE A 245 -22.03 0.47 11.77
CA PHE A 245 -21.77 -0.85 11.21
C PHE A 245 -21.99 -1.93 12.28
N SER A 246 -22.55 -3.07 11.87
CA SER A 246 -22.90 -4.16 12.77
C SER A 246 -22.89 -5.50 12.04
N GLU A 247 -22.95 -6.60 12.81
CA GLU A 247 -22.99 -7.97 12.28
C GLU A 247 -24.17 -8.22 11.33
N LYS A 248 -25.26 -7.44 11.45
CA LYS A 248 -26.40 -7.49 10.52
C LYS A 248 -25.98 -7.26 9.06
N LEU A 249 -24.90 -6.52 8.82
CA LEU A 249 -24.35 -6.33 7.48
C LEU A 249 -23.95 -7.66 6.84
N ILE A 250 -23.40 -8.59 7.61
CA ILE A 250 -22.95 -9.89 7.12
C ILE A 250 -24.14 -10.66 6.53
N GLU A 251 -25.26 -10.70 7.24
CA GLU A 251 -26.49 -11.37 6.79
C GLU A 251 -27.11 -10.69 5.57
N LEU A 252 -27.13 -9.35 5.55
CA LEU A 252 -27.66 -8.57 4.42
C LEU A 252 -26.84 -8.74 3.14
N PHE A 253 -25.52 -8.78 3.24
CA PHE A 253 -24.67 -9.05 2.08
C PHE A 253 -24.79 -10.52 1.63
N LYS A 254 -24.88 -11.45 2.58
CA LYS A 254 -25.04 -12.88 2.28
C LYS A 254 -26.34 -13.17 1.54
N SER A 255 -27.43 -12.45 1.81
CA SER A 255 -28.69 -12.61 1.06
C SER A 255 -28.57 -12.19 -0.41
N SER A 256 -27.52 -11.43 -0.76
CA SER A 256 -27.18 -11.02 -2.13
C SER A 256 -25.98 -11.80 -2.69
N ASP A 257 -25.63 -12.95 -2.10
CA ASP A 257 -24.47 -13.79 -2.47
C ASP A 257 -23.11 -13.08 -2.36
N ILE A 258 -23.01 -12.11 -1.44
CA ILE A 258 -21.76 -11.39 -1.15
C ILE A 258 -21.24 -11.85 0.21
N PHE A 259 -20.09 -12.55 0.21
CA PHE A 259 -19.42 -13.05 1.41
C PHE A 259 -18.55 -11.97 2.07
N VAL A 260 -19.17 -10.88 2.51
CA VAL A 260 -18.45 -9.70 3.04
C VAL A 260 -17.61 -10.01 4.29
N ASP A 261 -18.01 -10.99 5.09
CA ASP A 261 -17.25 -11.42 6.26
C ASP A 261 -15.86 -11.93 5.88
N GLY A 262 -15.74 -12.67 4.77
CA GLY A 262 -14.45 -13.10 4.23
C GLY A 262 -13.58 -11.91 3.79
N VAL A 263 -14.20 -10.89 3.19
CA VAL A 263 -13.53 -9.65 2.77
C VAL A 263 -13.01 -8.87 3.98
N PHE A 264 -13.83 -8.71 5.03
CA PHE A 264 -13.46 -8.05 6.28
C PHE A 264 -12.38 -8.82 7.05
N ASN A 265 -12.39 -10.15 7.02
CA ASN A 265 -11.29 -10.93 7.58
C ASN A 265 -10.00 -10.78 6.74
N LEU A 266 -10.09 -10.84 5.42
CA LEU A 266 -8.89 -10.83 4.56
C LEU A 266 -8.20 -9.45 4.50
N GLU A 267 -8.95 -8.35 4.65
CA GLU A 267 -8.33 -7.02 4.75
C GLU A 267 -7.46 -6.88 6.02
N GLN A 268 -7.77 -7.61 7.09
CA GLN A 268 -7.00 -7.55 8.33
C GLN A 268 -5.69 -8.31 8.17
N GLY A 269 -4.59 -7.56 8.06
CA GLY A 269 -3.27 -8.14 7.84
C GLY A 269 -3.08 -8.63 6.40
N PHE A 270 -3.71 -8.01 5.41
CA PHE A 270 -3.64 -8.44 4.00
C PHE A 270 -2.21 -8.60 3.46
N ILE A 271 -1.23 -7.81 3.95
CA ILE A 271 0.19 -7.99 3.60
C ILE A 271 0.73 -9.33 4.13
N PHE A 272 0.45 -9.64 5.40
CA PHE A 272 0.82 -10.93 5.98
C PHE A 272 0.12 -12.07 5.22
N SER A 273 -1.16 -11.94 4.92
CA SER A 273 -1.90 -12.92 4.13
C SER A 273 -1.25 -13.11 2.75
N ALA A 274 -0.89 -12.03 2.06
CA ALA A 274 -0.22 -12.08 0.77
C ALA A 274 1.13 -12.80 0.87
N MET A 275 1.96 -12.48 1.86
CA MET A 275 3.26 -13.14 2.07
C MET A 275 3.12 -14.63 2.41
N ILE A 276 2.22 -14.98 3.33
CA ILE A 276 1.98 -16.36 3.77
C ILE A 276 1.44 -17.20 2.60
N LEU A 277 0.39 -16.73 1.92
CA LEU A 277 -0.23 -17.48 0.82
C LEU A 277 0.72 -17.60 -0.38
N SER A 278 1.48 -16.55 -0.72
CA SER A 278 2.49 -16.63 -1.78
C SER A 278 3.58 -17.63 -1.43
N SER A 279 4.09 -17.59 -0.20
CA SER A 279 5.15 -18.50 0.26
C SER A 279 4.70 -19.96 0.29
N ILE A 280 3.48 -20.23 0.78
CA ILE A 280 2.86 -21.56 0.72
C ILE A 280 2.77 -22.02 -0.74
N THR A 281 2.30 -21.16 -1.64
CA THR A 281 2.15 -21.48 -3.07
C THR A 281 3.49 -21.79 -3.73
N VAL A 282 4.54 -21.00 -3.47
CA VAL A 282 5.91 -21.29 -3.95
C VAL A 282 6.37 -22.65 -3.46
N PHE A 283 6.27 -22.93 -2.16
CA PHE A 283 6.72 -24.22 -1.62
C PHE A 283 5.90 -25.42 -2.12
N ILE A 284 4.62 -25.23 -2.46
CA ILE A 284 3.81 -26.26 -3.13
C ILE A 284 4.34 -26.51 -4.55
N ILE A 285 4.59 -25.44 -5.33
CA ILE A 285 5.14 -25.54 -6.70
C ILE A 285 6.50 -26.24 -6.69
N GLU A 286 7.35 -25.92 -5.72
CA GLU A 286 8.65 -26.57 -5.53
C GLU A 286 8.57 -27.96 -4.88
N ARG A 287 7.37 -28.47 -4.57
CA ARG A 287 7.12 -29.72 -3.84
C ARG A 287 7.80 -29.80 -2.46
N LYS A 288 8.14 -28.66 -1.86
CA LYS A 288 8.70 -28.54 -0.50
C LYS A 288 7.57 -28.47 0.53
N PHE A 289 6.69 -29.48 0.56
CA PHE A 289 5.46 -29.47 1.36
C PHE A 289 5.69 -29.28 2.86
N LEU A 290 6.82 -29.77 3.41
CA LEU A 290 7.20 -29.51 4.79
C LEU A 290 7.38 -28.02 5.06
N LYS A 291 8.08 -27.28 4.17
CA LYS A 291 8.24 -25.83 4.31
C LYS A 291 6.92 -25.11 4.16
N ALA A 292 6.08 -25.53 3.21
CA ALA A 292 4.73 -24.99 3.04
C ALA A 292 3.90 -25.13 4.33
N GLY A 293 3.90 -26.31 4.95
CA GLY A 293 3.19 -26.54 6.20
C GLY A 293 3.76 -25.75 7.38
N LEU A 294 5.09 -25.56 7.46
CA LEU A 294 5.70 -24.68 8.47
C LEU A 294 5.27 -23.22 8.30
N VAL A 295 5.18 -22.72 7.07
CA VAL A 295 4.65 -21.37 6.81
C VAL A 295 3.16 -21.27 7.18
N ALA A 296 2.37 -22.30 6.90
CA ALA A 296 0.98 -22.35 7.35
C ALA A 296 0.87 -22.30 8.88
N ILE A 297 1.76 -22.99 9.62
CA ILE A 297 1.83 -22.88 11.08
C ILE A 297 2.15 -21.45 11.53
N ILE A 298 3.09 -20.76 10.86
CA ILE A 298 3.36 -19.34 11.14
C ILE A 298 2.09 -18.50 10.92
N GLY A 299 1.38 -18.71 9.81
CA GLY A 299 0.09 -18.07 9.53
C GLY A 299 -0.97 -18.36 10.60
N ALA A 300 -0.98 -19.59 11.15
CA ALA A 300 -1.86 -19.96 12.25
C ALA A 300 -1.56 -19.12 13.50
N PHE A 301 -0.30 -19.00 13.92
CA PHE A 301 0.08 -18.23 15.10
C PHE A 301 -0.17 -16.73 14.95
N ILE A 302 0.08 -16.15 13.76
CA ILE A 302 -0.23 -14.75 13.48
C ILE A 302 -1.75 -14.50 13.54
N SER A 303 -2.55 -15.43 12.99
CA SER A 303 -4.01 -15.38 13.09
C SER A 303 -4.48 -15.54 14.55
N LEU A 304 -3.85 -16.45 15.31
CA LEU A 304 -4.18 -16.71 16.70
C LEU A 304 -4.05 -15.45 17.54
N VAL A 305 -2.99 -14.65 17.38
CA VAL A 305 -2.83 -13.40 18.14
C VAL A 305 -3.74 -12.27 17.62
N GLY A 306 -4.48 -12.49 16.53
CA GLY A 306 -5.39 -11.51 15.95
C GLY A 306 -4.70 -10.44 15.08
N LEU A 307 -3.44 -10.66 14.67
CA LEU A 307 -2.73 -9.78 13.74
C LEU A 307 -3.16 -10.00 12.28
N MET A 308 -3.87 -11.11 12.01
CA MET A 308 -4.43 -11.44 10.71
C MET A 308 -5.85 -12.01 10.90
N HIS A 309 -6.76 -11.70 9.98
CA HIS A 309 -8.11 -12.26 9.94
C HIS A 309 -9.01 -12.02 11.16
N SER A 310 -8.77 -10.98 11.95
CA SER A 310 -9.56 -10.68 13.13
C SER A 310 -10.00 -9.22 13.14
N TYR A 311 -11.31 -8.98 13.04
CA TYR A 311 -11.86 -7.63 13.03
C TYR A 311 -12.97 -7.43 14.08
N SER A 312 -13.27 -6.17 14.36
CA SER A 312 -14.49 -5.73 15.03
C SER A 312 -15.10 -4.57 14.29
N PHE A 313 -16.42 -4.47 14.30
CA PHE A 313 -17.11 -3.28 13.82
C PHE A 313 -16.84 -2.10 14.75
N SER A 314 -16.41 -0.99 14.16
CA SER A 314 -16.49 0.33 14.75
C SER A 314 -17.75 1.03 14.22
N VAL A 315 -17.95 2.30 14.61
CA VAL A 315 -19.09 3.09 14.13
C VAL A 315 -19.17 3.07 12.59
N SER A 316 -18.04 3.26 11.90
CA SER A 316 -18.00 3.53 10.46
C SER A 316 -16.99 2.67 9.69
N ASP A 317 -16.41 1.66 10.34
CA ASP A 317 -15.34 0.84 9.79
C ASP A 317 -15.27 -0.55 10.42
N THR A 318 -14.39 -1.39 9.90
CA THR A 318 -13.93 -2.65 10.49
C THR A 318 -12.47 -2.49 10.89
N VAL A 319 -12.19 -2.58 12.19
CA VAL A 319 -10.85 -2.36 12.75
C VAL A 319 -10.24 -3.67 13.23
N LEU A 320 -8.90 -3.76 13.16
CA LEU A 320 -8.17 -4.92 13.64
C LEU A 320 -8.48 -5.18 15.11
N LYS A 321 -8.91 -6.41 15.41
CA LYS A 321 -9.20 -6.86 16.76
C LYS A 321 -8.11 -7.79 17.24
N ILE A 322 -7.19 -7.27 18.07
CA ILE A 322 -6.15 -8.07 18.73
C ILE A 322 -6.81 -8.91 19.83
N LYS A 323 -7.33 -10.07 19.43
CA LYS A 323 -7.92 -11.09 20.30
C LYS A 323 -7.65 -12.46 19.69
N ILE A 324 -7.69 -13.49 20.54
CA ILE A 324 -7.55 -14.87 20.12
C ILE A 324 -8.58 -15.23 19.05
N ASN A 325 -8.11 -15.53 17.83
CA ASN A 325 -8.95 -15.99 16.71
C ASN A 325 -8.73 -17.47 16.44
N HIS A 326 -9.61 -18.30 17.01
CA HIS A 326 -9.54 -19.74 16.88
C HIS A 326 -9.89 -20.25 15.47
N GLN A 327 -10.79 -19.58 14.76
CA GLN A 327 -11.28 -20.05 13.46
C GLN A 327 -10.16 -20.12 12.43
N PHE A 328 -9.45 -19.01 12.22
CA PHE A 328 -8.34 -18.97 11.27
C PHE A 328 -7.10 -19.71 11.78
N PHE A 329 -6.87 -19.73 13.09
CA PHE A 329 -5.83 -20.58 13.69
C PHE A 329 -6.01 -22.05 13.30
N PHE A 330 -7.20 -22.62 13.52
CA PHE A 330 -7.47 -24.02 13.15
C PHE A 330 -7.51 -24.23 11.63
N ALA A 331 -7.95 -23.25 10.84
CA ALA A 331 -7.92 -23.34 9.39
C ALA A 331 -6.48 -23.47 8.84
N TYR A 332 -5.55 -22.62 9.30
CA TYR A 332 -4.15 -22.73 8.90
C TYR A 332 -3.45 -23.99 9.44
N LEU A 333 -3.83 -24.47 10.64
CA LEU A 333 -3.37 -25.78 11.13
C LEU A 333 -3.89 -26.93 10.27
N ALA A 334 -5.14 -26.87 9.80
CA ALA A 334 -5.67 -27.86 8.87
C ALA A 334 -4.92 -27.83 7.53
N VAL A 335 -4.60 -26.63 7.01
CA VAL A 335 -3.74 -26.49 5.81
C VAL A 335 -2.36 -27.12 6.07
N ALA A 336 -1.74 -26.85 7.22
CA ALA A 336 -0.46 -27.46 7.58
C ALA A 336 -0.54 -28.99 7.65
N ALA A 337 -1.59 -29.52 8.27
CA ALA A 337 -1.84 -30.96 8.37
C ALA A 337 -1.98 -31.61 6.99
N VAL A 338 -2.79 -31.01 6.10
CA VAL A 338 -2.93 -31.47 4.71
C VAL A 338 -1.56 -31.50 4.02
N LEU A 339 -0.78 -30.41 4.11
CA LEU A 339 0.53 -30.32 3.47
C LEU A 339 1.54 -31.35 4.02
N PHE A 340 1.51 -31.63 5.33
CA PHE A 340 2.35 -32.68 5.91
C PHE A 340 1.90 -34.09 5.53
N LEU A 341 0.61 -34.30 5.32
CA LEU A 341 0.05 -35.59 4.94
C LEU A 341 0.26 -35.90 3.45
N ILE A 342 0.44 -34.89 2.58
CA ILE A 342 0.67 -35.09 1.15
C ILE A 342 1.80 -36.08 0.88
N LYS A 343 2.90 -36.05 1.64
CA LYS A 343 4.03 -36.97 1.45
C LYS A 343 3.67 -38.45 1.59
N PHE A 344 2.60 -38.78 2.31
CA PHE A 344 2.14 -40.16 2.52
C PHE A 344 1.14 -40.61 1.46
N VAL A 345 0.55 -39.70 0.70
CA VAL A 345 -0.50 -39.97 -0.30
C VAL A 345 0.00 -39.73 -1.73
N SER A 346 1.04 -38.91 -1.91
CA SER A 346 1.64 -38.65 -3.21
C SER A 346 2.63 -39.75 -3.59
N LYS A 347 2.54 -40.25 -4.83
CA LYS A 347 3.67 -40.94 -5.46
C LYS A 347 4.73 -39.91 -5.83
N GLU A 348 5.99 -40.23 -5.63
CA GLU A 348 7.09 -39.49 -6.28
C GLU A 348 6.86 -39.60 -7.80
N GLN A 349 6.59 -38.47 -8.45
CA GLN A 349 6.74 -38.42 -9.90
C GLN A 349 8.23 -38.53 -10.15
N GLY A 350 8.65 -39.62 -10.78
CA GLY A 350 10.02 -39.76 -11.26
C GLY A 350 10.38 -38.53 -12.09
N GLU A 351 11.61 -38.07 -11.93
CA GLU A 351 12.17 -36.96 -12.70
C GLU A 351 12.00 -37.25 -14.20
N GLU A 352 10.97 -36.69 -14.83
CA GLU A 352 10.94 -36.56 -16.28
C GLU A 352 11.92 -35.44 -16.62
N THR A 353 13.09 -35.89 -17.07
CA THR A 353 14.26 -35.14 -17.55
C THR A 353 13.94 -34.12 -18.63
#